data_AF-A0A316N0V9-F1
#
_entry.id   AF-A0A316N0V9-F1
#
_cell.length_a   1.000
_cell.length_b   1.000
_cell.length_c   1.000
_cell.angle_alpha   90.00
_cell.angle_beta   90.00
_cell.angle_gamma   90.00
#
_symmetry.space_group_name_H-M   'P 1'
#
loop_
_entity.id
_entity.type
_entity.pdbx_description
1 polymer ?
#
loop_
_entity_poly.entity_id
_entity_poly.type
_entity_poly.pdbx_seq_one_letter_code
_entity_poly.pdbx_strand_id
1 'polypeptide(L)'
;MRTIATLVFATAAAMEMCAVNPVVKTSFTPDPAPYVHNDTVYLFTGHDENDAQYFKMKDWQLFSTTDMVNWTYRGTPLSTANFKWAKQGDNAWASQAVERNGKWYWYICAEDTTCGLHGIGVAVADRPEGPYTDPLGKPLVPGSWGFIDPTVFIDDDGKAYLFWGNNGLWYAELNPDMISLASEVKPVADLNNPEAFGELRMKHDWQLGKEVMKTNFEEGPWLDKRNGIYYLSYAAGGVPEHMAYSTATSIHGPWKYMGRIMSESPGSFTIHGGNISINGRDFMFYHQGLAPNGSGFRRSAAVEEFTWSGDSIPFIPFSEEGVVIPLKNLDPFATVEAETMADSWGVKTDRTAGTSHYLTSIHNGDWTRLRSVDLGNGGSRLVAKVLNVKNPGTIEFLVDGEKTPFAVVPVENAGEITVDVNSDIKGVNNIMILFRGGDEELFDFDSWQLIR
;
A
#
# COMPACT_ATOMS: atom_id res chain seq x y z
N MET A 1 16.98 -58.52 9.90
CA MET A 1 17.20 -57.07 10.05
C MET A 1 16.26 -56.35 9.09
N ARG A 2 15.20 -55.74 9.59
CA ARG A 2 14.35 -54.80 8.84
C ARG A 2 14.34 -53.52 9.65
N THR A 3 15.03 -52.50 9.16
CA THR A 3 15.13 -51.19 9.79
C THR A 3 13.83 -50.45 9.50
N ILE A 4 13.05 -50.18 10.55
CA ILE A 4 11.87 -49.30 10.47
C ILE A 4 12.40 -47.87 10.52
N ALA A 5 12.18 -47.12 9.43
CA ALA A 5 12.46 -45.69 9.39
C ALA A 5 11.31 -44.96 10.09
N THR A 6 11.58 -44.38 11.25
CA THR A 6 10.65 -43.50 11.97
C THR A 6 10.63 -42.15 11.26
N LEU A 7 9.51 -41.81 10.63
CA LEU A 7 9.24 -40.45 10.17
C LEU A 7 9.08 -39.56 11.40
N VAL A 8 9.98 -38.58 11.57
CA VAL A 8 9.82 -37.49 12.53
C VAL A 8 8.89 -36.47 11.89
N PHE A 9 7.65 -36.39 12.37
CA PHE A 9 6.79 -35.25 12.10
C PHE A 9 7.37 -34.05 12.85
N ALA A 10 7.89 -33.06 12.11
CA ALA A 10 8.16 -31.75 12.66
C ALA A 10 6.80 -31.14 13.05
N THR A 11 6.55 -31.02 14.35
CA THR A 11 5.42 -30.25 14.88
C THR A 11 5.68 -28.78 14.55
N ALA A 12 4.96 -28.25 13.57
CA ALA A 12 4.83 -26.81 13.39
C ALA A 12 4.18 -26.27 14.67
N ALA A 13 4.92 -25.47 15.44
CA ALA A 13 4.32 -24.67 16.48
C ALA A 13 3.28 -23.77 15.82
N ALA A 14 2.04 -23.81 16.32
CA ALA A 14 1.00 -22.89 15.88
C ALA A 14 1.46 -21.48 16.26
N MET A 15 1.93 -20.70 15.29
CA MET A 15 2.02 -19.26 15.44
C MET A 15 0.61 -18.77 15.70
N GLU A 16 0.36 -18.16 16.86
CA GLU A 16 -0.91 -17.46 17.07
C GLU A 16 -1.07 -16.44 15.95
N MET A 17 -2.09 -16.65 15.12
CA MET A 17 -2.41 -15.82 13.97
C MET A 17 -2.95 -14.50 14.49
N CYS A 18 -2.08 -13.48 14.57
CA CYS A 18 -2.51 -12.12 14.85
C CYS A 18 -3.10 -11.51 13.57
N ALA A 19 -4.18 -10.73 13.71
CA ALA A 19 -4.71 -9.93 12.61
C ALA A 19 -3.62 -8.97 12.08
N VAL A 20 -3.48 -8.90 10.76
CA VAL A 20 -2.46 -8.10 10.07
C VAL A 20 -3.14 -7.00 9.25
N ASN A 21 -4.27 -7.29 8.59
CA ASN A 21 -5.00 -6.28 7.86
C ASN A 21 -5.65 -5.27 8.84
N PRO A 22 -5.62 -3.95 8.54
CA PRO A 22 -4.90 -3.31 7.45
C PRO A 22 -3.37 -3.28 7.63
N VAL A 23 -2.59 -3.33 6.55
CA VAL A 23 -1.12 -3.48 6.58
C VAL A 23 -0.35 -2.30 7.18
N VAL A 24 -0.98 -1.12 7.27
CA VAL A 24 -0.42 0.07 7.92
C VAL A 24 -1.32 0.47 9.07
N LYS A 25 -0.72 0.71 10.24
CA LYS A 25 -1.43 1.04 11.49
C LYS A 25 -1.23 2.49 11.95
N THR A 26 -0.23 3.18 11.40
CA THR A 26 0.17 4.51 11.85
C THR A 26 -0.59 5.66 11.15
N SER A 27 -1.18 5.39 9.98
CA SER A 27 -2.01 6.33 9.20
C SER A 27 -3.15 5.60 8.49
N PHE A 28 -4.13 6.37 7.98
CA PHE A 28 -5.15 5.85 7.08
C PHE A 28 -4.65 5.97 5.63
N THR A 29 -4.49 4.83 4.98
CA THR A 29 -3.84 4.62 3.68
C THR A 29 -4.84 4.18 2.61
N PRO A 30 -5.72 5.07 2.13
CA PRO A 30 -6.63 4.75 1.04
C PRO A 30 -5.91 4.52 -0.30
N ASP A 31 -6.68 3.97 -1.23
CA ASP A 31 -6.36 3.86 -2.65
C ASP A 31 -4.95 3.27 -2.91
N PRO A 32 -4.66 2.05 -2.39
CA PRO A 32 -3.34 1.43 -2.50
C PRO A 32 -2.99 1.05 -3.94
N ALA A 33 -1.83 1.53 -4.40
CA ALA A 33 -1.24 1.19 -5.69
C ALA A 33 0.11 0.47 -5.48
N PRO A 34 0.12 -0.88 -5.47
CA PRO A 34 1.35 -1.66 -5.33
C PRO A 34 2.20 -1.66 -6.61
N TYR A 35 3.52 -1.66 -6.48
CA TYR A 35 4.46 -1.79 -7.59
C TYR A 35 5.65 -2.66 -7.20
N VAL A 36 5.97 -3.65 -8.04
CA VAL A 36 7.12 -4.53 -7.84
C VAL A 36 8.33 -3.96 -8.56
N HIS A 37 9.41 -3.69 -7.82
CA HIS A 37 10.70 -3.31 -8.38
C HIS A 37 11.80 -4.19 -7.77
N ASN A 38 12.37 -5.08 -8.59
CA ASN A 38 13.27 -6.14 -8.15
C ASN A 38 12.61 -7.06 -7.10
N ASP A 39 13.18 -7.17 -5.91
CA ASP A 39 12.65 -7.97 -4.79
C ASP A 39 11.83 -7.15 -3.79
N THR A 40 11.56 -5.88 -4.11
CA THR A 40 10.83 -4.95 -3.25
C THR A 40 9.46 -4.64 -3.82
N VAL A 41 8.44 -4.70 -2.97
CA VAL A 41 7.13 -4.16 -3.24
C VAL A 41 7.05 -2.77 -2.63
N TYR A 42 6.81 -1.77 -3.46
CA TYR A 42 6.47 -0.42 -3.04
C TYR A 42 4.95 -0.27 -3.04
N LEU A 43 4.41 0.34 -1.98
CA LEU A 43 2.98 0.61 -1.84
C LEU A 43 2.78 2.12 -1.77
N PHE A 44 2.29 2.67 -2.87
CA PHE A 44 1.92 4.08 -2.97
C PHE A 44 0.47 4.22 -2.51
N THR A 45 0.17 5.17 -1.65
CA THR A 45 -1.19 5.34 -1.10
C THR A 45 -1.57 6.81 -1.06
N GLY A 46 -2.87 7.09 -1.08
CA GLY A 46 -3.36 8.35 -0.53
C GLY A 46 -3.16 8.40 0.99
N HIS A 47 -3.56 9.50 1.59
CA HIS A 47 -3.52 9.68 3.04
C HIS A 47 -4.81 10.35 3.52
N ASP A 48 -5.72 9.54 4.07
CA ASP A 48 -6.91 10.06 4.77
C ASP A 48 -6.45 10.63 6.13
N GLU A 49 -6.75 11.89 6.42
CA GLU A 49 -6.34 12.52 7.68
C GLU A 49 -7.07 11.91 8.89
N ASN A 50 -6.42 11.91 10.07
CA ASN A 50 -6.99 11.30 11.29
C ASN A 50 -8.37 11.85 11.68
N ASP A 51 -8.66 13.11 11.37
CA ASP A 51 -9.92 13.80 11.67
C ASP A 51 -10.89 13.88 10.47
N ALA A 52 -10.57 13.22 9.35
CA ALA A 52 -11.33 13.27 8.11
C ALA A 52 -12.80 12.89 8.31
N GLN A 53 -13.73 13.79 7.97
CA GLN A 53 -15.18 13.54 7.89
C GLN A 53 -15.68 13.46 6.43
N TYR A 54 -14.77 13.70 5.50
CA TYR A 54 -14.92 13.64 4.06
C TYR A 54 -13.52 13.31 3.48
N PHE A 55 -13.32 13.37 2.17
CA PHE A 55 -12.00 13.18 1.54
C PHE A 55 -11.03 14.32 1.91
N LYS A 56 -10.41 14.20 3.09
CA LYS A 56 -9.42 15.15 3.62
C LYS A 56 -8.04 14.54 3.42
N MET A 57 -7.44 14.80 2.25
CA MET A 57 -6.23 14.13 1.77
C MET A 57 -5.26 15.15 1.20
N LYS A 58 -4.15 15.43 1.91
CA LYS A 58 -3.21 16.50 1.55
C LYS A 58 -2.06 16.03 0.68
N ASP A 59 -1.72 14.76 0.83
CA ASP A 59 -0.50 14.18 0.32
C ASP A 59 -0.62 12.68 0.07
N TRP A 60 0.43 12.13 -0.55
CA TRP A 60 0.57 10.73 -0.83
C TRP A 60 1.74 10.14 -0.05
N GLN A 61 1.54 8.94 0.48
CA GLN A 61 2.51 8.22 1.28
C GLN A 61 3.13 7.07 0.49
N LEU A 62 4.33 6.68 0.92
CA LEU A 62 5.05 5.53 0.38
C LEU A 62 5.41 4.57 1.50
N PHE A 63 5.18 3.29 1.24
CA PHE A 63 5.64 2.19 2.07
C PHE A 63 6.39 1.19 1.21
N SER A 64 7.21 0.34 1.82
CA SER A 64 7.86 -0.77 1.12
C SER A 64 7.91 -2.03 1.96
N THR A 65 7.91 -3.18 1.31
CA THR A 65 8.18 -4.47 1.94
C THR A 65 9.01 -5.34 1.00
N THR A 66 9.75 -6.28 1.58
CA THR A 66 10.44 -7.34 0.83
C THR A 66 10.00 -8.74 1.26
N ASP A 67 9.08 -8.82 2.23
CA ASP A 67 8.57 -10.07 2.81
C ASP A 67 7.03 -10.16 2.79
N MET A 68 6.33 -9.09 2.39
CA MET A 68 4.86 -8.95 2.36
C MET A 68 4.17 -8.95 3.72
N VAL A 69 4.93 -8.94 4.82
CA VAL A 69 4.38 -9.00 6.18
C VAL A 69 4.87 -7.87 7.07
N ASN A 70 6.08 -7.36 6.87
CA ASN A 70 6.64 -6.19 7.55
C ASN A 70 6.75 -5.04 6.55
N TRP A 71 6.11 -3.92 6.86
CA TRP A 71 6.06 -2.73 6.01
C TRP A 71 6.87 -1.61 6.63
N THR A 72 7.77 -1.04 5.84
CA THR A 72 8.60 0.13 6.20
C THR A 72 7.95 1.39 5.64
N TYR A 73 7.69 2.39 6.49
CA TYR A 73 7.32 3.72 6.02
C TYR A 73 8.50 4.40 5.30
N ARG A 74 8.24 4.96 4.12
CA ARG A 74 9.23 5.62 3.26
C ARG A 74 8.92 7.11 3.06
N GLY A 75 8.10 7.67 3.93
CA GLY A 75 7.78 9.10 3.94
C GLY A 75 6.53 9.46 3.14
N THR A 76 6.42 10.76 2.93
CA THR A 76 5.36 11.43 2.15
C THR A 76 6.04 12.17 0.99
N PRO A 77 6.41 11.48 -0.11
CA PRO A 77 7.29 12.06 -1.13
C PRO A 77 6.61 13.11 -2.01
N LEU A 78 5.27 13.13 -2.04
CA LEU A 78 4.48 13.94 -2.94
C LEU A 78 3.26 14.53 -2.22
N SER A 79 2.91 15.77 -2.56
CA SER A 79 1.71 16.46 -2.08
C SER A 79 1.10 17.33 -3.18
N THR A 80 -0.11 17.85 -2.96
CA THR A 80 -0.72 18.82 -3.88
C THR A 80 0.14 20.08 -4.09
N ALA A 81 1.02 20.42 -3.13
CA ALA A 81 1.96 21.55 -3.22
C ALA A 81 3.04 21.39 -4.30
N ASN A 82 3.28 20.16 -4.78
CA ASN A 82 4.20 19.92 -5.88
C ASN A 82 3.63 20.39 -7.24
N PHE A 83 2.31 20.55 -7.35
CA PHE A 83 1.61 20.85 -8.59
C PHE A 83 0.97 22.24 -8.54
N LYS A 84 1.64 23.24 -9.13
CA LYS A 84 1.16 24.65 -9.09
C LYS A 84 -0.19 24.87 -9.77
N TRP A 85 -0.58 23.98 -10.68
CA TRP A 85 -1.84 24.04 -11.40
C TRP A 85 -3.01 23.46 -10.60
N ALA A 86 -2.73 22.62 -9.61
CA ALA A 86 -3.72 21.90 -8.83
C ALA A 86 -4.22 22.73 -7.65
N LYS A 87 -5.46 22.46 -7.21
CA LYS A 87 -5.97 22.96 -5.95
C LYS A 87 -5.20 22.36 -4.78
N GLN A 88 -4.84 23.22 -3.84
CA GLN A 88 -3.98 22.89 -2.73
C GLN A 88 -4.77 22.33 -1.54
N GLY A 89 -4.14 21.45 -0.76
CA GLY A 89 -4.76 20.82 0.40
C GLY A 89 -5.49 19.52 0.05
N ASP A 90 -6.75 19.41 0.46
CA ASP A 90 -7.56 18.18 0.51
C ASP A 90 -8.03 17.66 -0.87
N ASN A 91 -7.09 17.36 -1.78
CA ASN A 91 -7.32 16.91 -3.17
C ASN A 91 -6.31 15.86 -3.65
N ALA A 92 -5.55 15.24 -2.75
CA ALA A 92 -4.57 14.21 -3.08
C ALA A 92 -5.26 12.83 -3.21
N TRP A 93 -6.10 12.66 -4.22
CA TRP A 93 -6.88 11.42 -4.44
C TRP A 93 -6.04 10.32 -5.12
N ALA A 94 -6.64 9.18 -5.46
CA ALA A 94 -5.98 7.99 -5.99
C ALA A 94 -4.86 8.27 -7.00
N SER A 95 -3.81 7.45 -6.94
CA SER A 95 -2.59 7.65 -7.72
C SER A 95 -1.92 6.32 -8.02
N GLN A 96 -1.07 6.28 -9.04
CA GLN A 96 -0.19 5.15 -9.30
C GLN A 96 1.19 5.65 -9.71
N ALA A 97 2.23 5.00 -9.21
CA ALA A 97 3.59 5.22 -9.68
C ALA A 97 4.12 3.99 -10.43
N VAL A 98 4.91 4.25 -11.48
CA VAL A 98 5.62 3.22 -12.24
C VAL A 98 7.07 3.63 -12.48
N GLU A 99 7.97 2.64 -12.53
CA GLU A 99 9.35 2.84 -12.94
C GLU A 99 9.49 2.62 -14.45
N ARG A 100 10.27 3.48 -15.11
CA ARG A 100 10.72 3.28 -16.48
C ARG A 100 12.07 3.96 -16.71
N ASN A 101 13.04 3.21 -17.26
CA ASN A 101 14.36 3.72 -17.67
C ASN A 101 15.15 4.41 -16.55
N GLY A 102 15.10 3.89 -15.32
CA GLY A 102 15.78 4.42 -14.14
C GLY A 102 15.10 5.64 -13.53
N LYS A 103 13.84 5.91 -13.88
CA LYS A 103 13.05 7.03 -13.36
C LYS A 103 11.69 6.56 -12.89
N TRP A 104 11.16 7.26 -11.91
CA TRP A 104 9.85 7.01 -11.32
C TRP A 104 8.88 8.08 -11.76
N TYR A 105 7.71 7.65 -12.22
CA TYR A 105 6.63 8.49 -12.73
C TYR A 105 5.40 8.26 -11.87
N TRP A 106 5.02 9.25 -11.07
CA TRP A 106 3.87 9.18 -10.18
C TRP A 106 2.71 9.98 -10.78
N TYR A 107 1.70 9.25 -11.27
CA TYR A 107 0.49 9.81 -11.85
C TYR A 107 -0.56 10.00 -10.78
N ILE A 108 -1.15 11.19 -10.77
CA ILE A 108 -2.11 11.62 -9.74
C ILE A 108 -3.35 12.19 -10.41
N CYS A 109 -4.46 12.25 -9.70
CA CYS A 109 -5.56 13.15 -10.03
C CYS A 109 -5.66 14.27 -9.00
N ALA A 110 -5.97 15.48 -9.47
CA ALA A 110 -6.22 16.65 -8.62
C ALA A 110 -7.11 17.66 -9.35
N GLU A 111 -7.85 18.48 -8.60
CA GLU A 111 -8.69 19.55 -9.18
C GLU A 111 -7.81 20.58 -9.91
N ASP A 112 -8.00 20.68 -11.23
CA ASP A 112 -7.38 21.69 -12.07
C ASP A 112 -8.03 23.06 -11.80
N THR A 113 -7.25 23.99 -11.28
CA THR A 113 -7.72 25.33 -10.89
C THR A 113 -8.24 26.16 -12.06
N THR A 114 -7.94 25.79 -13.31
CA THR A 114 -8.39 26.51 -14.50
C THR A 114 -9.82 26.14 -14.92
N CYS A 115 -10.26 24.92 -14.67
CA CYS A 115 -11.59 24.43 -15.05
C CYS A 115 -12.47 23.99 -13.87
N GLY A 116 -11.89 23.82 -12.67
CA GLY A 116 -12.60 23.38 -11.46
C GLY A 116 -13.01 21.90 -11.50
N LEU A 117 -12.36 21.09 -12.34
CA LEU A 117 -12.58 19.64 -12.48
C LEU A 117 -11.26 18.89 -12.29
N HIS A 118 -11.33 17.63 -11.89
CA HIS A 118 -10.12 16.80 -11.75
C HIS A 118 -9.47 16.55 -13.10
N GLY A 119 -8.15 16.70 -13.15
CA GLY A 119 -7.29 16.34 -14.26
C GLY A 119 -6.16 15.41 -13.81
N ILE A 120 -5.44 14.82 -14.77
CA ILE A 120 -4.36 13.88 -14.48
C ILE A 120 -3.01 14.61 -14.55
N GLY A 121 -2.23 14.52 -13.48
CA GLY A 121 -0.86 15.02 -13.39
C GLY A 121 0.16 13.89 -13.42
N VAL A 122 1.43 14.24 -13.60
CA VAL A 122 2.57 13.34 -13.43
C VAL A 122 3.72 14.06 -12.75
N ALA A 123 4.32 13.43 -11.74
CA ALA A 123 5.57 13.89 -11.15
C ALA A 123 6.69 12.88 -11.40
N VAL A 124 7.94 13.37 -11.45
CA VAL A 124 9.11 12.57 -11.81
C VAL A 124 10.17 12.61 -10.72
N ALA A 125 10.78 11.46 -10.45
CA ALA A 125 11.92 11.29 -9.54
C ALA A 125 12.94 10.28 -10.09
N ASP A 126 14.14 10.26 -9.51
CA ASP A 126 15.20 9.28 -9.84
C ASP A 126 15.13 8.01 -8.97
N ARG A 127 14.26 7.98 -7.96
CA ARG A 127 14.05 6.86 -7.02
C ARG A 127 12.64 6.92 -6.45
N PRO A 128 12.08 5.81 -5.91
CA PRO A 128 10.68 5.78 -5.50
C PRO A 128 10.38 6.74 -4.35
N GLU A 129 11.34 7.00 -3.46
CA GLU A 129 11.22 7.93 -2.33
C GLU A 129 11.33 9.42 -2.74
N GLY A 130 11.50 9.72 -4.03
CA GLY A 130 11.67 11.09 -4.50
C GLY A 130 13.09 11.65 -4.29
N PRO A 131 13.27 12.98 -4.30
CA PRO A 131 12.23 14.00 -4.37
C PRO A 131 11.53 14.01 -5.74
N TYR A 132 10.20 14.16 -5.73
CA TYR A 132 9.40 14.28 -6.95
C TYR A 132 9.27 15.74 -7.38
N THR A 133 9.26 15.94 -8.70
CA THR A 133 9.06 17.25 -9.33
C THR A 133 7.94 17.18 -10.37
N ASP A 134 7.10 18.20 -10.48
CA ASP A 134 6.17 18.39 -11.60
C ASP A 134 6.96 18.96 -12.81
N PRO A 135 7.23 18.16 -13.86
CA PRO A 135 7.99 18.64 -15.00
C PRO A 135 7.15 19.46 -15.97
N LEU A 136 5.81 19.44 -15.85
CA LEU A 136 4.89 20.03 -16.82
C LEU A 136 4.42 21.42 -16.38
N GLY A 137 4.22 21.63 -15.08
CA GLY A 137 3.60 22.84 -14.53
C GLY A 137 2.13 23.02 -14.95
N LYS A 138 1.51 21.96 -15.47
CA LYS A 138 0.13 21.87 -15.93
C LYS A 138 -0.33 20.39 -15.88
N PRO A 139 -1.64 20.09 -15.96
CA PRO A 139 -2.09 18.71 -16.11
C PRO A 139 -1.51 18.05 -17.37
N LEU A 140 -1.17 16.77 -17.29
CA LEU A 140 -0.90 15.92 -18.45
C LEU A 140 -2.20 15.72 -19.26
N VAL A 141 -3.31 15.49 -18.55
CA VAL A 141 -4.66 15.46 -19.12
C VAL A 141 -5.49 16.57 -18.45
N PRO A 142 -5.96 17.59 -19.19
CA PRO A 142 -6.77 18.67 -18.63
C PRO A 142 -8.06 18.17 -17.97
N GLY A 143 -8.54 18.91 -16.97
CA GLY A 143 -9.64 18.43 -16.14
C GLY A 143 -10.98 18.27 -16.87
N SER A 144 -11.70 17.19 -16.56
CA SER A 144 -13.02 16.85 -17.12
C SER A 144 -13.82 16.00 -16.12
N TRP A 145 -15.12 15.82 -16.39
CA TRP A 145 -15.98 14.98 -15.55
C TRP A 145 -15.48 13.53 -15.50
N GLY A 146 -15.31 13.01 -14.29
CA GLY A 146 -14.86 11.64 -14.05
C GLY A 146 -13.37 11.41 -14.29
N PHE A 147 -12.54 12.45 -14.45
CA PHE A 147 -11.11 12.27 -14.72
C PHE A 147 -10.31 12.08 -13.43
N ILE A 148 -10.47 10.90 -12.82
CA ILE A 148 -9.80 10.48 -11.59
C ILE A 148 -9.18 9.08 -11.74
N ASP A 149 -8.44 8.63 -10.74
CA ASP A 149 -7.96 7.25 -10.61
C ASP A 149 -7.06 6.79 -11.78
N PRO A 150 -5.91 7.46 -12.00
CA PRO A 150 -5.00 7.07 -13.06
C PRO A 150 -4.36 5.71 -12.78
N THR A 151 -4.34 4.86 -13.80
CA THR A 151 -3.51 3.65 -13.85
C THR A 151 -2.62 3.64 -15.09
N VAL A 152 -1.40 3.14 -14.93
CA VAL A 152 -0.40 3.09 -15.99
C VAL A 152 0.01 1.65 -16.22
N PHE A 153 0.02 1.26 -17.49
CA PHE A 153 0.45 -0.06 -17.93
C PHE A 153 1.53 0.08 -18.99
N ILE A 154 2.68 -0.55 -18.77
CA ILE A 154 3.76 -0.67 -19.76
C ILE A 154 3.70 -2.08 -20.33
N ASP A 155 3.36 -2.19 -21.60
CA ASP A 155 3.18 -3.46 -22.28
C ASP A 155 4.53 -4.09 -22.67
N ASP A 156 4.52 -5.38 -23.00
CA ASP A 156 5.70 -6.17 -23.36
C ASP A 156 6.43 -5.62 -24.60
N ASP A 157 5.72 -4.88 -25.47
CA ASP A 157 6.30 -4.22 -26.65
C ASP A 157 6.95 -2.86 -26.33
N GLY A 158 6.90 -2.45 -25.07
CA GLY A 158 7.44 -1.19 -24.58
C GLY A 158 6.51 0.01 -24.75
N LYS A 159 5.29 -0.15 -25.28
CA LYS A 159 4.30 0.93 -25.27
C LYS A 159 3.76 1.12 -23.86
N ALA A 160 3.47 2.38 -23.52
CA ALA A 160 2.84 2.71 -22.25
C ALA A 160 1.46 3.28 -22.50
N TYR A 161 0.52 2.90 -21.65
CA TYR A 161 -0.86 3.35 -21.69
C TYR A 161 -1.24 3.91 -20.33
N LEU A 162 -1.93 5.04 -20.33
CA LEU A 162 -2.53 5.65 -19.16
C LEU A 162 -4.04 5.47 -19.28
N PHE A 163 -4.67 4.85 -18.29
CA PHE A 163 -6.13 4.70 -18.15
C PHE A 163 -6.59 5.46 -16.91
N TRP A 164 -7.84 5.93 -16.90
CA TRP A 164 -8.42 6.65 -15.76
C TRP A 164 -9.94 6.75 -15.93
N GLY A 165 -10.68 6.96 -14.85
CA GLY A 165 -12.11 7.23 -14.97
C GLY A 165 -12.96 6.96 -13.73
N ASN A 166 -14.04 7.75 -13.58
CA ASN A 166 -15.21 7.45 -12.76
C ASN A 166 -16.50 7.63 -13.58
N ASN A 167 -17.40 6.65 -13.53
CA ASN A 167 -18.66 6.59 -14.33
C ASN A 167 -18.45 6.78 -15.84
N GLY A 168 -17.24 6.49 -16.30
CA GLY A 168 -16.67 6.63 -17.63
C GLY A 168 -15.23 6.15 -17.54
N LEU A 169 -14.68 5.61 -18.62
CA LEU A 169 -13.32 5.07 -18.64
C LEU A 169 -12.64 5.53 -19.92
N TRP A 170 -11.46 6.13 -19.77
CA TRP A 170 -10.67 6.67 -20.86
C TRP A 170 -9.25 6.14 -20.79
N TYR A 171 -8.56 6.21 -21.93
CA TYR A 171 -7.15 5.92 -22.01
C TYR A 171 -6.45 6.73 -23.09
N ALA A 172 -5.13 6.84 -22.99
CA ALA A 172 -4.27 7.35 -24.04
C ALA A 172 -2.94 6.57 -24.05
N GLU A 173 -2.29 6.50 -25.21
CA GLU A 173 -0.90 6.05 -25.29
C GLU A 173 0.02 7.17 -24.78
N LEU A 174 1.07 6.80 -24.04
CA LEU A 174 2.11 7.69 -23.55
C LEU A 174 3.32 7.61 -24.48
N ASN A 175 3.98 8.75 -24.71
CA ASN A 175 5.30 8.74 -25.32
C ASN A 175 6.33 8.06 -24.40
N PRO A 176 7.48 7.61 -24.93
CA PRO A 176 8.54 7.00 -24.12
C PRO A 176 9.09 7.88 -22.99
N ASP A 177 8.84 9.20 -23.03
CA ASP A 177 9.21 10.14 -21.97
C ASP A 177 8.31 10.03 -20.72
N MET A 178 7.16 9.33 -20.83
CA MET A 178 6.13 9.14 -19.80
C MET A 178 5.49 10.44 -19.30
N ILE A 179 5.78 11.58 -19.92
CA ILE A 179 5.29 12.91 -19.51
C ILE A 179 4.55 13.63 -20.65
N SER A 180 4.28 12.93 -21.75
CA SER A 180 3.45 13.43 -22.85
C SER A 180 2.61 12.31 -23.48
N LEU A 181 1.45 12.66 -24.03
CA LEU A 181 0.57 11.72 -24.71
C LEU A 181 1.06 11.47 -26.14
N ALA A 182 1.12 10.21 -26.56
CA ALA A 182 1.38 9.76 -27.92
C ALA A 182 0.09 9.61 -28.75
N SER A 183 -1.08 9.71 -28.11
CA SER A 183 -2.38 9.70 -28.78
C SER A 183 -3.33 10.76 -28.22
N GLU A 184 -4.45 10.97 -28.92
CA GLU A 184 -5.61 11.60 -28.31
C GLU A 184 -6.17 10.74 -27.16
N VAL A 185 -6.94 11.38 -26.27
CA VAL A 185 -7.74 10.70 -25.24
C VAL A 185 -8.86 9.93 -25.92
N LYS A 186 -8.98 8.63 -25.62
CA LYS A 186 -9.99 7.73 -26.18
C LYS A 186 -10.89 7.19 -25.08
N PRO A 187 -12.22 7.20 -25.24
CA PRO A 187 -13.07 6.42 -24.36
C PRO A 187 -12.82 4.93 -24.60
N VAL A 188 -12.89 4.11 -23.55
CA VAL A 188 -12.97 2.66 -23.70
C VAL A 188 -14.30 2.32 -24.36
N ALA A 189 -14.21 1.53 -25.44
CA ALA A 189 -15.38 1.13 -26.21
C ALA A 189 -16.32 0.23 -25.39
N ASP A 190 -17.61 0.31 -25.70
CA ASP A 190 -18.64 -0.59 -25.18
C ASP A 190 -18.75 -0.62 -23.64
N LEU A 191 -18.42 0.47 -22.95
CA LEU A 191 -18.50 0.55 -21.49
C LEU A 191 -19.90 0.21 -20.93
N ASN A 192 -20.96 0.54 -21.69
CA ASN A 192 -22.36 0.20 -21.36
C ASN A 192 -22.82 -1.17 -21.90
N ASN A 193 -21.93 -2.00 -22.44
CA ASN A 193 -22.27 -3.36 -22.86
C ASN A 193 -22.18 -4.30 -21.65
N PRO A 194 -23.26 -4.97 -21.24
CA PRO A 194 -23.23 -5.91 -20.13
C PRO A 194 -22.28 -7.10 -20.30
N GLU A 195 -22.00 -7.51 -21.54
CA GLU A 195 -21.02 -8.55 -21.83
C GLU A 195 -19.59 -8.08 -21.60
N ALA A 196 -19.33 -6.78 -21.65
CA ALA A 196 -18.01 -6.19 -21.49
C ALA A 196 -17.71 -5.77 -20.05
N PHE A 197 -18.70 -5.23 -19.32
CA PHE A 197 -18.47 -4.68 -17.97
C PHE A 197 -19.47 -5.15 -16.91
N GLY A 198 -20.42 -6.03 -17.23
CA GLY A 198 -21.45 -6.50 -16.30
C GLY A 198 -22.74 -5.69 -16.39
N GLU A 199 -23.78 -6.15 -15.70
CA GLU A 199 -25.12 -5.55 -15.77
C GLU A 199 -25.11 -4.05 -15.51
N LEU A 200 -25.92 -3.32 -16.28
CA LEU A 200 -26.12 -1.90 -16.04
C LEU A 200 -26.72 -1.67 -14.65
N ARG A 201 -26.31 -0.59 -13.99
CA ARG A 201 -26.78 -0.19 -12.66
C ARG A 201 -27.42 1.18 -12.73
N MET A 202 -28.46 1.40 -11.92
CA MET A 202 -29.03 2.73 -11.74
C MET A 202 -28.06 3.54 -10.88
N LYS A 203 -27.50 4.63 -11.43
CA LYS A 203 -26.53 5.49 -10.76
C LYS A 203 -26.94 6.95 -10.89
N HIS A 204 -26.59 7.78 -9.90
CA HIS A 204 -26.77 9.22 -10.03
C HIS A 204 -25.72 9.80 -10.98
N ASP A 205 -26.17 10.40 -12.08
CA ASP A 205 -25.32 11.19 -12.95
C ASP A 205 -25.29 12.63 -12.46
N TRP A 206 -24.17 13.01 -11.84
CA TRP A 206 -23.96 14.35 -11.28
C TRP A 206 -23.91 15.46 -12.33
N GLN A 207 -23.58 15.13 -13.58
CA GLN A 207 -23.61 16.10 -14.69
C GLN A 207 -25.04 16.37 -15.14
N LEU A 208 -25.89 15.33 -15.15
CA LEU A 208 -27.31 15.44 -15.53
C LEU A 208 -28.25 15.75 -14.36
N GLY A 209 -27.76 15.60 -13.11
CA GLY A 209 -28.54 15.77 -11.88
C GLY A 209 -29.68 14.76 -11.71
N LYS A 210 -29.55 13.54 -12.25
CA LYS A 210 -30.60 12.51 -12.21
C LYS A 210 -30.05 11.09 -12.24
N GLU A 211 -30.88 10.14 -11.84
CA GLU A 211 -30.57 8.72 -11.97
C GLU A 211 -30.69 8.24 -13.42
N VAL A 212 -29.72 7.45 -13.86
CA VAL A 212 -29.67 6.82 -15.19
C VAL A 212 -29.05 5.43 -15.10
N MET A 213 -29.46 4.53 -15.99
CA MET A 213 -28.80 3.24 -16.17
C MET A 213 -27.42 3.47 -16.80
N LYS A 214 -26.35 3.08 -16.09
CA LYS A 214 -24.95 3.19 -16.52
C LYS A 214 -24.24 1.86 -16.39
N THR A 215 -23.06 1.77 -17.00
CA THR A 215 -22.09 0.69 -16.81
C THR A 215 -21.96 0.25 -15.35
N ASN A 216 -21.66 -1.04 -15.14
CA ASN A 216 -21.33 -1.55 -13.82
C ASN A 216 -20.01 -0.96 -13.30
N PHE A 217 -19.06 -0.61 -14.19
CA PHE A 217 -17.81 0.09 -13.85
C PHE A 217 -18.11 1.36 -13.06
N GLU A 218 -17.47 1.53 -11.91
CA GLU A 218 -17.53 2.74 -11.09
C GLU A 218 -16.26 3.56 -11.29
N GLU A 219 -15.11 3.05 -10.85
CA GLU A 219 -13.82 3.76 -10.87
C GLU A 219 -12.62 2.81 -10.66
N GLY A 220 -11.44 3.35 -10.35
CA GLY A 220 -10.25 2.60 -9.96
C GLY A 220 -9.79 1.54 -10.96
N PRO A 221 -9.58 1.86 -12.26
CA PRO A 221 -9.05 0.88 -13.20
C PRO A 221 -7.66 0.39 -12.75
N TRP A 222 -7.39 -0.90 -12.91
CA TRP A 222 -6.08 -1.51 -12.70
C TRP A 222 -5.79 -2.50 -13.82
N LEU A 223 -4.64 -2.34 -14.48
CA LEU A 223 -4.26 -3.16 -15.62
C LEU A 223 -3.14 -4.14 -15.29
N ASP A 224 -3.33 -5.38 -15.74
CA ASP A 224 -2.32 -6.44 -15.71
C ASP A 224 -2.37 -7.24 -17.02
N LYS A 225 -1.31 -8.01 -17.30
CA LYS A 225 -1.23 -8.89 -18.46
C LYS A 225 -0.64 -10.24 -18.10
N ARG A 226 -1.37 -11.29 -18.45
CA ARG A 226 -0.96 -12.68 -18.20
C ARG A 226 -1.32 -13.55 -19.40
N ASN A 227 -0.38 -14.37 -19.86
CA ASN A 227 -0.59 -15.30 -20.99
C ASN A 227 -1.12 -14.62 -22.27
N GLY A 228 -0.73 -13.37 -22.53
CA GLY A 228 -1.23 -12.58 -23.67
C GLY A 228 -2.65 -12.05 -23.52
N ILE A 229 -3.25 -12.17 -22.33
CA ILE A 229 -4.56 -11.63 -21.98
C ILE A 229 -4.35 -10.41 -21.08
N TYR A 230 -5.02 -9.31 -21.41
CA TYR A 230 -5.10 -8.12 -20.57
C TYR A 230 -6.24 -8.28 -19.58
N TYR A 231 -5.99 -7.91 -18.33
CA TYR A 231 -6.94 -7.91 -17.23
C TYR A 231 -7.13 -6.47 -16.78
N LEU A 232 -8.37 -6.03 -16.77
CA LEU A 232 -8.78 -4.74 -16.23
C LEU A 232 -9.63 -5.00 -15.00
N SER A 233 -9.05 -4.86 -13.82
CA SER A 233 -9.75 -4.88 -12.53
C SER A 233 -10.27 -3.49 -12.21
N TYR A 234 -11.40 -3.37 -11.53
CA TYR A 234 -12.03 -2.08 -11.22
C TYR A 234 -13.07 -2.18 -10.11
N ALA A 235 -13.35 -1.03 -9.48
CA ALA A 235 -14.50 -0.87 -8.59
C ALA A 235 -15.79 -0.88 -9.41
N ALA A 236 -16.81 -1.62 -8.94
CA ALA A 236 -18.03 -1.88 -9.68
C ALA A 236 -19.29 -1.89 -8.78
N GLY A 237 -20.47 -1.87 -9.40
CA GLY A 237 -21.76 -2.05 -8.74
C GLY A 237 -22.54 -0.76 -8.45
N GLY A 238 -21.86 0.39 -8.40
CA GLY A 238 -22.34 1.62 -7.76
C GLY A 238 -21.89 1.69 -6.30
N VAL A 239 -22.32 2.70 -5.55
CA VAL A 239 -22.01 2.84 -4.13
C VAL A 239 -23.08 2.14 -3.27
N PRO A 240 -22.74 1.19 -2.38
CA PRO A 240 -21.40 0.72 -2.06
C PRO A 240 -20.79 -0.21 -3.12
N GLU A 241 -19.49 -0.02 -3.35
CA GLU A 241 -18.73 -0.65 -4.45
C GLU A 241 -18.16 -2.03 -4.07
N HIS A 242 -17.96 -2.89 -5.07
CA HIS A 242 -17.22 -4.15 -4.97
C HIS A 242 -16.17 -4.25 -6.10
N MET A 243 -15.14 -5.10 -5.97
CA MET A 243 -14.18 -5.31 -7.08
C MET A 243 -14.70 -6.31 -8.10
N ALA A 244 -14.54 -5.99 -9.38
CA ALA A 244 -14.78 -6.87 -10.51
C ALA A 244 -13.66 -6.74 -11.55
N TYR A 245 -13.68 -7.57 -12.59
CA TYR A 245 -12.72 -7.44 -13.69
C TYR A 245 -13.30 -7.87 -15.04
N SER A 246 -12.64 -7.38 -16.09
CA SER A 246 -12.85 -7.75 -17.48
C SER A 246 -11.53 -8.13 -18.14
N THR A 247 -11.61 -8.94 -19.20
CA THR A 247 -10.43 -9.37 -19.97
C THR A 247 -10.54 -9.01 -21.44
N ALA A 248 -9.39 -8.87 -22.10
CA ALA A 248 -9.29 -8.69 -23.54
C ALA A 248 -8.00 -9.31 -24.09
N THR A 249 -7.96 -9.64 -25.38
CA THR A 249 -6.72 -10.08 -26.08
C THR A 249 -5.95 -8.91 -26.72
N SER A 250 -6.45 -7.69 -26.53
CA SER A 250 -5.88 -6.43 -26.97
C SER A 250 -6.18 -5.38 -25.93
N ILE A 251 -5.22 -4.49 -25.64
CA ILE A 251 -5.38 -3.36 -24.70
C ILE A 251 -6.54 -2.42 -25.11
N HIS A 252 -6.95 -2.46 -26.39
CA HIS A 252 -8.06 -1.68 -26.93
C HIS A 252 -9.42 -2.39 -26.83
N GLY A 253 -9.48 -3.58 -26.25
CA GLY A 253 -10.66 -4.44 -26.27
C GLY A 253 -10.80 -5.25 -27.57
N PRO A 254 -11.98 -5.85 -27.84
CA PRO A 254 -13.18 -5.78 -27.01
C PRO A 254 -12.98 -6.42 -25.63
N TRP A 255 -13.52 -5.78 -24.60
CA TRP A 255 -13.49 -6.29 -23.23
C TRP A 255 -14.60 -7.31 -23.02
N LYS A 256 -14.34 -8.29 -22.14
CA LYS A 256 -15.30 -9.31 -21.70
C LYS A 256 -15.34 -9.34 -20.19
N TYR A 257 -16.53 -9.16 -19.62
CA TYR A 257 -16.77 -9.23 -18.20
C TYR A 257 -16.51 -10.65 -17.66
N MET A 258 -15.73 -10.73 -16.60
CA MET A 258 -15.35 -12.01 -15.98
C MET A 258 -15.97 -12.24 -14.61
N GLY A 259 -16.54 -11.21 -13.99
CA GLY A 259 -17.28 -11.33 -12.75
C GLY A 259 -16.69 -10.51 -11.60
N ARG A 260 -17.40 -10.59 -10.48
CA ARG A 260 -17.01 -10.03 -9.19
C ARG A 260 -15.90 -10.87 -8.55
N ILE A 261 -14.88 -10.21 -8.03
CA ILE A 261 -13.71 -10.83 -7.39
C ILE A 261 -13.58 -10.49 -5.91
N MET A 262 -14.17 -9.40 -5.42
CA MET A 262 -14.26 -9.12 -3.98
C MET A 262 -15.65 -8.62 -3.63
N SER A 263 -16.01 -8.61 -2.35
CA SER A 263 -17.28 -8.05 -1.89
C SER A 263 -17.24 -6.55 -1.67
N GLU A 264 -18.35 -5.96 -1.25
CA GLU A 264 -18.36 -4.58 -0.78
C GLU A 264 -17.43 -4.44 0.43
N SER A 265 -16.56 -3.43 0.40
CA SER A 265 -15.51 -3.26 1.40
C SER A 265 -16.09 -3.08 2.81
N PRO A 266 -15.62 -3.82 3.83
CA PRO A 266 -16.10 -3.62 5.19
C PRO A 266 -15.68 -2.25 5.73
N GLY A 267 -16.61 -1.55 6.37
CA GLY A 267 -16.37 -0.22 6.95
C GLY A 267 -16.14 0.92 5.94
N SER A 268 -16.20 0.66 4.62
CA SER A 268 -16.05 1.65 3.55
C SER A 268 -17.17 1.53 2.53
N PHE A 269 -17.57 2.63 1.90
CA PHE A 269 -18.54 2.60 0.80
C PHE A 269 -17.85 2.55 -0.58
N THR A 270 -16.56 2.86 -0.64
CA THR A 270 -15.70 2.65 -1.81
C THR A 270 -14.82 1.42 -1.62
N ILE A 271 -14.28 0.90 -2.73
CA ILE A 271 -13.18 -0.06 -2.76
C ILE A 271 -12.22 0.30 -3.90
N HIS A 272 -10.93 0.32 -3.63
CA HIS A 272 -9.92 0.67 -4.63
C HIS A 272 -8.65 -0.13 -4.37
N GLY A 273 -7.98 -0.58 -5.43
CA GLY A 273 -6.68 -1.21 -5.35
C GLY A 273 -6.32 -1.98 -6.61
N GLY A 274 -5.27 -2.80 -6.49
CA GLY A 274 -4.62 -3.45 -7.62
C GLY A 274 -3.91 -4.72 -7.23
N ASN A 275 -3.63 -5.58 -8.22
CA ASN A 275 -2.93 -6.83 -8.00
C ASN A 275 -1.48 -6.78 -8.52
N ILE A 276 -0.61 -7.57 -7.89
CA ILE A 276 0.77 -7.80 -8.30
C ILE A 276 1.12 -9.28 -8.23
N SER A 277 2.16 -9.67 -8.98
CA SER A 277 2.80 -10.98 -8.86
C SER A 277 4.27 -10.80 -8.49
N ILE A 278 4.73 -11.52 -7.47
CA ILE A 278 6.14 -11.53 -7.04
C ILE A 278 6.51 -12.92 -6.52
N ASN A 279 7.69 -13.43 -6.91
CA ASN A 279 8.18 -14.76 -6.52
C ASN A 279 7.19 -15.91 -6.80
N GLY A 280 6.40 -15.79 -7.88
CA GLY A 280 5.40 -16.80 -8.26
C GLY A 280 4.15 -16.83 -7.38
N ARG A 281 3.94 -15.80 -6.54
CA ARG A 281 2.76 -15.61 -5.70
C ARG A 281 2.02 -14.36 -6.15
N ASP A 282 0.70 -14.35 -5.97
CA ASP A 282 -0.18 -13.31 -6.47
C ASP A 282 -0.94 -12.66 -5.32
N PHE A 283 -1.00 -11.33 -5.31
CA PHE A 283 -1.55 -10.55 -4.21
C PHE A 283 -2.52 -9.50 -4.74
N MET A 284 -3.66 -9.34 -4.06
CA MET A 284 -4.65 -8.30 -4.32
C MET A 284 -4.62 -7.28 -3.18
N PHE A 285 -4.31 -6.03 -3.51
CA PHE A 285 -4.39 -4.91 -2.58
C PHE A 285 -5.73 -4.20 -2.73
N TYR A 286 -6.25 -3.72 -1.61
CA TYR A 286 -7.51 -2.97 -1.55
C TYR A 286 -7.52 -2.09 -0.29
N HIS A 287 -8.43 -1.13 -0.19
CA HIS A 287 -8.65 -0.41 1.07
C HIS A 287 -9.90 -0.93 1.80
N GLN A 288 -9.95 -0.73 3.12
CA GLN A 288 -11.12 -0.97 3.97
C GLN A 288 -11.21 0.03 5.13
N GLY A 289 -12.37 0.14 5.77
CA GLY A 289 -12.60 1.08 6.88
C GLY A 289 -12.50 0.46 8.28
N LEU A 290 -11.72 -0.62 8.44
CA LEU A 290 -11.68 -1.42 9.67
C LEU A 290 -10.57 -1.06 10.68
N ALA A 291 -9.65 -0.15 10.33
CA ALA A 291 -8.68 0.36 11.31
C ALA A 291 -9.38 0.98 12.54
N PRO A 292 -8.73 1.06 13.71
CA PRO A 292 -9.26 1.84 14.84
C PRO A 292 -9.63 3.27 14.41
N ASN A 293 -10.85 3.70 14.74
CA ASN A 293 -11.46 4.96 14.26
C ASN A 293 -11.69 5.06 12.74
N GLY A 294 -11.53 3.97 11.99
CA GLY A 294 -11.76 3.88 10.56
C GLY A 294 -13.21 4.16 10.14
N SER A 295 -13.38 4.54 8.88
CA SER A 295 -14.68 4.80 8.25
C SER A 295 -14.54 4.81 6.72
N GLY A 296 -15.62 5.07 5.99
CA GLY A 296 -15.56 5.29 4.54
C GLY A 296 -14.77 6.54 4.11
N PHE A 297 -14.34 7.38 5.04
CA PHE A 297 -13.44 8.53 4.80
C PHE A 297 -12.12 8.45 5.58
N ARG A 298 -11.88 7.31 6.26
CA ARG A 298 -10.67 6.99 7.00
C ARG A 298 -10.36 5.53 6.72
N ARG A 299 -9.88 5.30 5.50
CA ARG A 299 -9.69 3.97 4.90
C ARG A 299 -8.23 3.55 5.01
N SER A 300 -7.98 2.25 5.08
CA SER A 300 -6.63 1.70 5.24
C SER A 300 -6.39 0.54 4.30
N ALA A 301 -5.19 0.49 3.73
CA ALA A 301 -4.76 -0.55 2.82
C ALA A 301 -4.74 -1.92 3.51
N ALA A 302 -5.17 -2.93 2.78
CA ALA A 302 -5.18 -4.33 3.15
C ALA A 302 -4.75 -5.16 1.92
N VAL A 303 -4.38 -6.41 2.16
CA VAL A 303 -3.87 -7.30 1.11
C VAL A 303 -4.34 -8.73 1.36
N GLU A 304 -4.68 -9.42 0.27
CA GLU A 304 -4.94 -10.86 0.26
C GLU A 304 -3.98 -11.55 -0.71
N GLU A 305 -3.52 -12.73 -0.37
CA GLU A 305 -2.91 -13.65 -1.33
C GLU A 305 -4.01 -14.45 -2.04
N PHE A 306 -3.88 -14.64 -3.35
CA PHE A 306 -4.78 -15.49 -4.11
C PHE A 306 -4.03 -16.41 -5.05
N THR A 307 -4.74 -17.39 -5.61
CA THR A 307 -4.20 -18.29 -6.64
C THR A 307 -5.11 -18.26 -7.84
N TRP A 308 -4.52 -18.06 -9.03
CA TRP A 308 -5.24 -18.08 -10.29
C TRP A 308 -5.99 -19.40 -10.52
N SER A 309 -7.24 -19.30 -10.99
CA SER A 309 -8.03 -20.43 -11.46
C SER A 309 -7.94 -20.50 -12.99
N GLY A 310 -6.86 -21.11 -13.49
CA GLY A 310 -6.50 -21.01 -14.91
C GLY A 310 -6.16 -19.56 -15.28
N ASP A 311 -6.86 -19.02 -16.27
CA ASP A 311 -6.78 -17.60 -16.68
C ASP A 311 -7.86 -16.73 -16.01
N SER A 312 -8.36 -17.14 -14.84
CA SER A 312 -9.37 -16.38 -14.07
C SER A 312 -8.85 -15.97 -12.69
N ILE A 313 -9.12 -14.73 -12.29
CA ILE A 313 -9.00 -14.30 -10.90
C ILE A 313 -10.15 -14.95 -10.12
N PRO A 314 -9.88 -15.67 -9.01
CA PRO A 314 -10.94 -16.25 -8.18
C PRO A 314 -11.69 -15.16 -7.42
N PHE A 315 -12.77 -15.54 -6.74
CA PHE A 315 -13.30 -14.70 -5.67
C PHE A 315 -12.31 -14.70 -4.49
N ILE A 316 -11.99 -13.52 -3.98
CA ILE A 316 -11.01 -13.25 -2.93
C ILE A 316 -11.77 -12.68 -1.72
N PRO A 317 -11.96 -13.48 -0.64
CA PRO A 317 -12.60 -12.99 0.57
C PRO A 317 -11.68 -12.07 1.36
N PHE A 318 -12.26 -11.11 2.08
CA PHE A 318 -11.53 -10.31 3.07
C PHE A 318 -11.12 -11.19 4.25
N SER A 319 -9.91 -11.00 4.75
CA SER A 319 -9.39 -11.64 5.95
C SER A 319 -8.83 -10.62 6.93
N GLU A 320 -8.79 -11.00 8.22
CA GLU A 320 -8.06 -10.22 9.22
C GLU A 320 -6.56 -10.48 9.11
N GLU A 321 -6.16 -11.67 8.67
CA GLU A 321 -4.78 -12.16 8.68
C GLU A 321 -3.95 -11.71 7.47
N GLY A 322 -4.59 -11.39 6.35
CA GLY A 322 -3.93 -11.02 5.09
C GLY A 322 -2.88 -12.06 4.67
N VAL A 323 -1.65 -11.60 4.43
CA VAL A 323 -0.54 -12.49 4.07
C VAL A 323 -0.02 -13.27 5.29
N VAL A 324 -0.22 -14.59 5.27
CA VAL A 324 0.18 -15.49 6.36
C VAL A 324 1.62 -15.98 6.22
N ILE A 325 2.06 -16.29 5.00
CA ILE A 325 3.41 -16.82 4.73
C ILE A 325 4.28 -15.68 4.18
N PRO A 326 5.36 -15.27 4.87
CA PRO A 326 6.26 -14.24 4.35
C PRO A 326 7.02 -14.72 3.11
N LEU A 327 7.44 -13.80 2.24
CA LEU A 327 8.32 -14.13 1.10
C LEU A 327 9.73 -14.50 1.54
N LYS A 328 10.21 -13.91 2.64
CA LYS A 328 11.50 -14.22 3.28
C LYS A 328 11.46 -13.82 4.75
N ASN A 329 12.39 -14.34 5.54
CA ASN A 329 12.57 -13.88 6.91
C ASN A 329 13.24 -12.50 6.95
N LEU A 330 12.90 -11.71 7.95
CA LEU A 330 13.58 -10.45 8.25
C LEU A 330 14.93 -10.74 8.90
N ASP A 331 15.99 -10.08 8.43
CA ASP A 331 17.34 -10.17 8.98
C ASP A 331 17.55 -9.07 10.04
N PRO A 332 17.58 -9.40 11.34
CA PRO A 332 17.78 -8.43 12.41
C PRO A 332 19.25 -8.01 12.56
N PHE A 333 20.18 -8.65 11.84
CA PHE A 333 21.61 -8.30 11.87
C PHE A 333 21.97 -7.22 10.84
N ALA A 334 21.04 -6.87 9.95
CA ALA A 334 21.06 -5.60 9.24
C ALA A 334 20.41 -4.51 10.09
N THR A 335 20.65 -3.23 9.77
CA THR A 335 19.89 -2.14 10.37
C THR A 335 18.41 -2.29 9.98
N VAL A 336 17.55 -2.36 10.99
CA VAL A 336 16.10 -2.38 10.84
C VAL A 336 15.59 -1.00 11.25
N GLU A 337 14.95 -0.31 10.32
CA GLU A 337 14.29 0.97 10.61
C GLU A 337 13.13 0.72 11.59
N ALA A 338 12.98 1.57 12.60
CA ALA A 338 11.95 1.42 13.63
C ALA A 338 10.54 1.49 13.04
N GLU A 339 10.36 2.26 11.98
CA GLU A 339 9.15 2.36 11.18
C GLU A 339 8.92 1.16 10.24
N THR A 340 9.67 0.06 10.41
CA THR A 340 9.38 -1.26 9.83
C THR A 340 8.56 -2.07 10.83
N MET A 341 7.33 -2.45 10.47
CA MET A 341 6.46 -3.23 11.35
C MET A 341 5.42 -4.04 10.57
N ALA A 342 4.98 -5.14 11.15
CA ALA A 342 3.79 -5.87 10.71
C ALA A 342 2.50 -5.37 11.39
N ASP A 343 2.63 -4.85 12.60
CA ASP A 343 1.52 -4.38 13.41
C ASP A 343 2.04 -3.38 14.48
N SER A 344 1.17 -2.55 15.02
CA SER A 344 1.51 -1.60 16.07
C SER A 344 0.28 -1.04 16.77
N TRP A 345 0.50 -0.51 17.97
CA TRP A 345 -0.51 0.25 18.71
C TRP A 345 0.09 1.53 19.30
N GLY A 346 -0.68 2.62 19.22
CA GLY A 346 -0.39 3.91 19.88
C GLY A 346 0.65 4.79 19.17
N VAL A 347 1.60 4.20 18.45
CA VAL A 347 2.68 4.93 17.78
C VAL A 347 2.26 5.61 16.47
N LYS A 348 3.06 6.59 16.05
CA LYS A 348 2.99 7.25 14.74
C LYS A 348 4.36 7.20 14.05
N THR A 349 4.39 7.55 12.78
CA THR A 349 5.64 7.71 12.00
C THR A 349 5.80 9.16 11.59
N ASP A 350 7.02 9.66 11.63
CA ASP A 350 7.38 11.00 11.16
C ASP A 350 8.77 10.97 10.51
N ARG A 351 9.27 12.12 10.06
CA ARG A 351 10.48 12.23 9.25
C ARG A 351 11.25 13.51 9.49
N THR A 352 12.56 13.42 9.30
CA THR A 352 13.40 14.62 9.15
C THR A 352 13.51 15.03 7.68
N ALA A 353 14.13 16.18 7.41
CA ALA A 353 14.44 16.56 6.03
C ALA A 353 15.40 15.52 5.41
N GLY A 354 15.07 15.02 4.21
CA GLY A 354 15.84 13.95 3.56
C GLY A 354 15.10 12.62 3.60
N THR A 355 15.81 11.53 3.91
CA THR A 355 15.31 10.13 3.83
C THR A 355 15.28 9.41 5.18
N SER A 356 15.41 10.13 6.30
CA SER A 356 15.36 9.53 7.64
C SER A 356 13.93 9.68 8.19
N HIS A 357 13.34 8.53 8.52
CA HIS A 357 12.06 8.44 9.21
C HIS A 357 12.27 7.79 10.57
N TYR A 358 11.25 7.88 11.43
CA TYR A 358 11.31 7.35 12.78
C TYR A 358 9.90 7.11 13.30
N LEU A 359 9.80 6.27 14.33
CA LEU A 359 8.62 6.18 15.19
C LEU A 359 8.57 7.36 16.15
N THR A 360 7.38 7.91 16.35
CA THR A 360 7.09 9.04 17.24
C THR A 360 5.76 8.84 17.96
N SER A 361 5.37 9.79 18.81
CA SER A 361 4.16 9.70 19.64
C SER A 361 4.15 8.45 20.53
N ILE A 362 5.34 8.03 20.98
CA ILE A 362 5.53 6.84 21.80
C ILE A 362 5.19 7.16 23.26
N HIS A 363 4.24 6.43 23.83
CA HIS A 363 3.84 6.49 25.22
C HIS A 363 4.04 5.14 25.93
N ASN A 364 3.93 5.14 27.26
CA ASN A 364 3.99 3.91 28.03
C ASN A 364 2.88 2.92 27.64
N GLY A 365 3.28 1.71 27.24
CA GLY A 365 2.37 0.64 26.83
C GLY A 365 2.15 0.54 25.32
N ASP A 366 2.66 1.51 24.54
CA ASP A 366 2.67 1.42 23.08
C ASP A 366 3.62 0.33 22.61
N TRP A 367 3.39 -0.21 21.42
CA TRP A 367 4.22 -1.29 20.87
C TRP A 367 4.22 -1.35 19.35
N THR A 368 5.25 -1.96 18.80
CA THR A 368 5.28 -2.48 17.42
C THR A 368 5.59 -3.97 17.41
N ARG A 369 5.23 -4.64 16.32
CA ARG A 369 5.47 -6.07 16.12
C ARG A 369 6.09 -6.31 14.76
N LEU A 370 7.05 -7.22 14.73
CA LEU A 370 7.69 -7.76 13.53
C LEU A 370 7.39 -9.24 13.40
N ARG A 371 7.23 -9.71 12.16
CA ARG A 371 6.98 -11.12 11.84
C ARG A 371 8.20 -11.76 11.20
N SER A 372 8.40 -13.04 11.49
CA SER A 372 9.41 -13.89 10.83
C SER A 372 10.84 -13.33 10.89
N VAL A 373 11.27 -12.87 12.07
CA VAL A 373 12.63 -12.36 12.31
C VAL A 373 13.58 -13.54 12.56
N ASP A 374 14.60 -13.70 11.71
CA ASP A 374 15.57 -14.79 11.81
C ASP A 374 16.76 -14.42 12.70
N LEU A 375 16.70 -14.83 13.97
CA LEU A 375 17.77 -14.61 14.94
C LEU A 375 18.96 -15.58 14.73
N GLY A 376 18.87 -16.53 13.81
CA GLY A 376 19.90 -17.53 13.56
C GLY A 376 20.33 -18.27 14.83
N ASN A 377 21.60 -18.16 15.19
CA ASN A 377 22.17 -18.76 16.42
C ASN A 377 22.09 -17.84 17.65
N GLY A 378 21.35 -16.75 17.57
CA GLY A 378 21.23 -15.71 18.59
C GLY A 378 22.13 -14.50 18.31
N GLY A 379 21.81 -13.38 18.97
CA GLY A 379 22.63 -12.17 19.02
C GLY A 379 23.35 -12.04 20.36
N SER A 380 24.48 -11.34 20.38
CA SER A 380 25.23 -10.99 21.59
C SER A 380 24.80 -9.63 22.15
N ARG A 381 24.50 -8.67 21.27
CA ARG A 381 24.12 -7.29 21.63
C ARG A 381 23.04 -6.74 20.73
N LEU A 382 22.35 -5.73 21.21
CA LEU A 382 21.40 -4.92 20.44
C LEU A 382 21.86 -3.47 20.48
N VAL A 383 21.90 -2.82 19.31
CA VAL A 383 22.11 -1.38 19.15
C VAL A 383 20.79 -0.76 18.76
N ALA A 384 20.36 0.27 19.48
CA ALA A 384 19.16 1.05 19.18
C ALA A 384 19.53 2.53 19.04
N LYS A 385 19.00 3.20 18.02
CA LYS A 385 19.19 4.62 17.79
C LYS A 385 17.91 5.36 18.17
N VAL A 386 18.04 6.23 19.17
CA VAL A 386 16.94 7.00 19.77
C VAL A 386 17.13 8.48 19.48
N LEU A 387 16.04 9.17 19.20
CA LEU A 387 15.98 10.59 18.88
C LEU A 387 15.09 11.32 19.90
N ASN A 388 15.28 12.63 20.00
CA ASN A 388 14.32 13.55 20.65
C ASN A 388 13.71 13.06 21.98
N VAL A 389 14.57 12.68 22.93
CA VAL A 389 14.11 12.19 24.24
C VAL A 389 13.41 13.31 25.00
N LYS A 390 12.10 13.16 25.20
CA LYS A 390 11.23 14.08 25.96
C LYS A 390 11.16 13.67 27.42
N ASN A 391 10.98 12.37 27.66
CA ASN A 391 10.94 11.74 28.97
C ASN A 391 11.68 10.39 28.94
N PRO A 392 12.29 9.97 30.07
CA PRO A 392 13.00 8.70 30.13
C PRO A 392 12.04 7.50 30.04
N GLY A 393 12.55 6.38 29.56
CA GLY A 393 11.78 5.14 29.42
C GLY A 393 12.64 3.95 29.03
N THR A 394 12.01 2.89 28.53
CA THR A 394 12.69 1.71 27.99
C THR A 394 12.09 1.27 26.66
N ILE A 395 12.94 0.69 25.81
CA ILE A 395 12.54 -0.11 24.66
C ILE A 395 12.83 -1.57 25.00
N GLU A 396 11.78 -2.37 25.13
CA GLU A 396 11.85 -3.79 25.48
C GLU A 396 11.63 -4.63 24.23
N PHE A 397 12.57 -5.52 23.90
CA PHE A 397 12.45 -6.47 22.81
C PHE A 397 12.09 -7.84 23.36
N LEU A 398 10.94 -8.38 22.94
CA LEU A 398 10.39 -9.65 23.40
C LEU A 398 10.15 -10.57 22.20
N VAL A 399 10.32 -11.88 22.41
CA VAL A 399 9.65 -12.86 21.53
C VAL A 399 8.15 -12.73 21.78
N ASP A 400 7.37 -12.64 20.72
CA ASP A 400 5.91 -12.46 20.83
C ASP A 400 5.26 -13.59 21.64
N GLY A 401 4.39 -13.24 22.58
CA GLY A 401 3.81 -14.17 23.56
C GLY A 401 4.65 -14.41 24.83
N GLU A 402 5.93 -14.05 24.84
CA GLU A 402 6.78 -14.15 26.03
C GLU A 402 6.65 -12.92 26.95
N LYS A 403 6.88 -13.14 28.25
CA LYS A 403 6.79 -12.06 29.26
C LYS A 403 8.12 -11.39 29.56
N THR A 404 9.23 -12.05 29.25
CA THR A 404 10.57 -11.58 29.60
C THR A 404 11.26 -11.07 28.34
N PRO A 405 11.70 -9.80 28.30
CA PRO A 405 12.46 -9.28 27.18
C PRO A 405 13.82 -9.96 27.07
N PHE A 406 14.27 -10.17 25.85
CA PHE A 406 15.63 -10.63 25.55
C PHE A 406 16.62 -9.46 25.44
N ALA A 407 16.13 -8.24 25.28
CA ALA A 407 16.91 -7.01 25.37
C ALA A 407 16.05 -5.88 25.94
N VAL A 408 16.64 -5.05 26.80
CA VAL A 408 16.01 -3.85 27.36
C VAL A 408 16.95 -2.68 27.17
N VAL A 409 16.54 -1.70 26.38
CA VAL A 409 17.30 -0.47 26.11
C VAL A 409 16.82 0.62 27.07
N PRO A 410 17.61 1.01 28.09
CA PRO A 410 17.27 2.15 28.93
C PRO A 410 17.49 3.45 28.16
N VAL A 411 16.46 4.28 28.07
CA VAL A 411 16.50 5.55 27.35
C VAL A 411 16.49 6.71 28.34
N GLU A 412 17.64 7.36 28.48
CA GLU A 412 17.80 8.61 29.25
C GLU A 412 18.20 9.79 28.37
N ASN A 413 18.88 9.52 27.25
CA ASN A 413 19.38 10.53 26.32
C ASN A 413 19.26 10.00 24.88
N ALA A 414 19.16 10.91 23.91
CA ALA A 414 19.20 10.55 22.50
C ALA A 414 20.59 10.07 22.09
N GLY A 415 20.66 9.22 21.06
CA GLY A 415 21.89 8.63 20.53
C GLY A 415 21.77 7.13 20.30
N GLU A 416 22.91 6.51 20.02
CA GLU A 416 23.02 5.06 19.92
C GLU A 416 23.27 4.44 21.29
N ILE A 417 22.44 3.47 21.65
CA ILE A 417 22.47 2.77 22.93
C ILE A 417 22.70 1.29 22.63
N THR A 418 23.73 0.70 23.24
CA THR A 418 24.07 -0.71 23.07
C THR A 418 23.81 -1.46 24.37
N VAL A 419 23.10 -2.59 24.29
CA VAL A 419 22.80 -3.47 25.43
C VAL A 419 23.13 -4.91 25.12
N ASP A 420 23.40 -5.70 26.16
CA ASP A 420 23.59 -7.14 26.02
C ASP A 420 22.23 -7.81 25.75
N VAL A 421 22.26 -8.87 24.95
CA VAL A 421 21.09 -9.68 24.56
C VAL A 421 21.15 -11.03 25.26
N ASN A 422 19.99 -11.57 25.65
CA ASN A 422 19.87 -12.97 26.02
C ASN A 422 20.14 -13.86 24.78
N SER A 423 21.36 -14.38 24.70
CA SER A 423 21.85 -15.21 23.58
C SER A 423 21.15 -16.57 23.43
N ASP A 424 20.30 -16.96 24.39
CA ASP A 424 19.53 -18.21 24.31
C ASP A 424 18.35 -18.11 23.33
N ILE A 425 17.94 -16.89 22.94
CA ILE A 425 16.90 -16.69 21.94
C ILE A 425 17.47 -16.85 20.54
N LYS A 426 16.93 -17.80 19.77
CA LYS A 426 17.47 -18.28 18.50
C LYS A 426 16.35 -18.62 17.51
N GLY A 427 16.72 -18.81 16.25
CA GLY A 427 15.80 -19.20 15.18
C GLY A 427 14.84 -18.09 14.77
N VAL A 428 13.77 -18.48 14.08
CA VAL A 428 12.79 -17.55 13.51
C VAL A 428 11.67 -17.28 14.50
N ASN A 429 11.47 -16.02 14.86
CA ASN A 429 10.47 -15.60 15.85
C ASN A 429 9.72 -14.35 15.38
N ASN A 430 8.51 -14.16 15.89
CA ASN A 430 7.88 -12.83 15.87
C ASN A 430 8.45 -12.04 17.05
N ILE A 431 8.67 -10.74 16.85
CA ILE A 431 9.29 -9.88 17.86
C ILE A 431 8.32 -8.75 18.19
N MET A 432 8.02 -8.58 19.47
CA MET A 432 7.30 -7.42 19.99
C MET A 432 8.31 -6.43 20.55
N ILE A 433 8.19 -5.16 20.14
CA ILE A 433 8.95 -4.04 20.68
C ILE A 433 7.98 -3.23 21.53
N LEU A 434 8.16 -3.28 22.84
CA LEU A 434 7.29 -2.63 23.83
C LEU A 434 7.97 -1.41 24.42
N PHE A 435 7.25 -0.29 24.48
CA PHE A 435 7.74 0.95 25.07
C PHE A 435 7.19 1.12 26.49
N ARG A 436 8.06 1.44 27.46
CA ARG A 436 7.63 1.72 28.84
C ARG A 436 8.20 3.02 29.38
N GLY A 437 7.47 3.67 30.27
CA GLY A 437 7.90 4.91 30.89
C GLY A 437 6.79 5.52 31.77
N GLY A 438 6.82 6.85 31.89
CA GLY A 438 5.73 7.61 32.51
C GLY A 438 4.54 7.80 31.59
N ASP A 439 3.55 8.58 32.04
CA ASP A 439 2.30 8.83 31.30
C ASP A 439 2.45 9.82 30.14
N GLU A 440 3.56 10.55 30.08
CA GLU A 440 3.88 11.52 29.02
C GLU A 440 4.57 10.85 27.82
N GLU A 441 4.64 11.55 26.69
CA GLU A 441 5.37 11.09 25.52
C GLU A 441 6.87 10.88 25.84
N LEU A 442 7.44 9.75 25.41
CA LEU A 442 8.76 9.30 25.83
C LEU A 442 9.87 9.85 24.94
N PHE A 443 10.01 9.32 23.73
CA PHE A 443 11.11 9.60 22.81
C PHE A 443 10.72 9.20 21.40
N ASP A 444 11.55 9.57 20.42
CA ASP A 444 11.44 9.09 19.05
C ASP A 444 12.43 7.93 18.84
N PHE A 445 12.07 6.93 18.03
CA PHE A 445 12.88 5.73 17.80
C PHE A 445 13.16 5.58 16.30
N ASP A 446 14.44 5.54 15.92
CA ASP A 446 14.88 5.60 14.52
C ASP A 446 15.19 4.22 13.96
N SER A 447 16.03 3.44 14.62
CA SER A 447 16.47 2.15 14.09
C SER A 447 17.06 1.25 15.17
N TRP A 448 17.19 -0.04 14.85
CA TRP A 448 17.88 -1.01 15.70
C TRP A 448 18.58 -2.11 14.88
N GLN A 449 19.51 -2.82 15.53
CA GLN A 449 20.28 -3.89 14.92
C GLN A 449 20.76 -4.87 16.00
N LEU A 450 20.69 -6.17 15.72
CA LEU A 450 21.39 -7.20 16.50
C LEU A 450 22.83 -7.38 16.00
N ILE A 451 23.73 -7.60 16.94
CA ILE A 451 25.13 -7.91 16.70
C ILE A 451 25.37 -9.37 17.09
N ARG A 452 26.18 -10.07 16.30
CA ARG A 452 26.53 -11.48 16.54
C ARG A 452 27.41 -11.70 17.76
#